data_AF-A0A2V5RGS5-F1
#
_entry.id   AF-A0A2V5RGS5-F1
#
_cell.length_a   1.000
_cell.length_b   1.000
_cell.length_c   1.000
_cell.angle_alpha   90.00
_cell.angle_beta   90.00
_cell.angle_gamma   90.00
#
_symmetry.space_group_name_H-M   'P 1'
#
loop_
_entity.id
_entity.type
_entity.pdbx_description
1 polymer ?
#
loop_
_entity_poly.entity_id
_entity_poly.type
_entity_poly.pdbx_seq_one_letter_code
_entity_poly.pdbx_strand_id
1 'polypeptide(L)' 'LERRASEHSLGLGSAFARQYNAHKLIYFEAYRDPTSAIAREKQLKRWSRAKKEALIARRNPE' A
#
# COMPACT_ATOMS: atom_id res chain seq x y z
N LEU A 1 -2.00 7.03 -9.52
CA LEU A 1 -1.13 6.31 -8.55
C LEU A 1 0.29 6.87 -8.58
N GLU A 2 0.80 7.20 -9.76
CA GLU A 2 2.10 7.82 -10.00
C GLU A 2 2.40 9.03 -9.11
N ARG A 3 1.47 10.01 -9.02
CA ARG A 3 1.64 11.17 -8.15
C ARG A 3 1.91 10.81 -6.68
N ARG A 4 1.22 9.81 -6.11
CA ARG A 4 1.46 9.40 -4.72
C ARG A 4 2.80 8.69 -4.57
N ALA A 5 3.17 7.88 -5.56
CA ALA A 5 4.46 7.20 -5.55
C ALA A 5 5.60 8.22 -5.62
N SER A 6 5.49 9.26 -6.45
CA SER A 6 6.48 10.33 -6.52
C SER A 6 6.53 11.16 -5.23
N GLU A 7 5.37 11.53 -4.65
CA GLU A 7 5.31 12.21 -3.35
C GLU A 7 6.00 11.39 -2.25
N HIS A 8 5.79 10.07 -2.22
CA HIS A 8 6.49 9.18 -1.29
C HIS A 8 8.00 9.16 -1.55
N SER A 9 8.45 8.96 -2.79
CA SER A 9 9.87 8.92 -3.16
C SER A 9 10.61 10.23 -2.89
N LEU A 10 9.93 11.38 -3.02
CA LEU A 10 10.48 12.71 -2.75
C LEU A 10 10.41 13.11 -1.26
N GLY A 11 9.93 12.24 -0.38
CA GLY A 11 9.77 12.56 1.04
C GLY A 11 8.68 13.60 1.32
N LEU A 12 7.75 13.82 0.39
CA LEU A 12 6.58 14.70 0.53
C LEU A 12 5.32 13.93 0.97
N GLY A 13 5.42 12.61 1.09
CA GLY A 13 4.36 11.74 1.57
C GLY A 13 4.12 11.83 3.08
N SER A 14 3.33 10.88 3.60
CA SER A 14 3.00 10.81 5.03
C SER A 14 4.23 10.73 5.94
N ALA A 15 4.10 11.18 7.20
CA ALA A 15 5.17 11.05 8.20
C ALA A 15 5.68 9.61 8.33
N PHE A 16 4.79 8.63 8.27
CA PHE A 16 5.14 7.21 8.25
C PHE A 16 6.01 6.84 7.03
N ALA A 17 5.61 7.26 5.83
CA ALA A 17 6.36 6.95 4.62
C ALA A 17 7.78 7.54 4.64
N ARG A 18 7.94 8.73 5.23
CA ARG A 18 9.25 9.38 5.42
C ARG A 18 10.09 8.68 6.48
N GLN A 19 9.50 8.34 7.63
CA GLN A 19 10.21 7.71 8.73
C GLN A 19 10.72 6.32 8.38
N TYR A 20 9.96 5.55 7.60
CA TYR A 20 10.28 4.16 7.25
C TYR A 20 10.78 3.98 5.81
N ASN A 21 11.10 5.07 5.10
CA ASN A 21 11.56 5.06 3.70
C ASN A 21 10.66 4.21 2.77
N ALA A 22 9.34 4.33 2.93
CA ALA A 22 8.34 3.53 2.21
C ALA A 22 8.10 4.06 0.79
N HIS A 23 9.11 3.92 -0.07
CA HIS A 23 9.14 4.48 -1.43
C HIS A 23 8.76 3.46 -2.51
N LYS A 24 8.92 2.16 -2.27
CA LYS A 24 8.60 1.10 -3.24
C LYS A 24 7.13 0.70 -3.16
N LEU A 25 6.38 0.93 -4.23
CA LEU A 25 5.03 0.41 -4.39
C LEU A 25 5.08 -1.05 -4.88
N ILE A 26 4.82 -2.00 -3.98
CA ILE A 26 4.86 -3.45 -4.28
C ILE A 26 3.47 -4.06 -4.54
N TYR A 27 2.41 -3.38 -4.11
CA TYR A 27 1.04 -3.88 -4.17
C TYR A 27 0.03 -2.74 -4.23
N PHE A 28 -0.96 -2.86 -5.11
CA PHE A 28 -2.13 -1.97 -5.16
C PHE A 28 -3.38 -2.74 -5.59
N GLU A 29 -4.54 -2.25 -5.19
CA GLU A 29 -5.84 -2.76 -5.62
C GLU A 29 -6.69 -1.57 -6.08
N ALA A 30 -7.38 -1.71 -7.21
CA ALA A 30 -8.30 -0.69 -7.72
C ALA A 30 -9.74 -1.07 -7.39
N TYR A 31 -10.50 -0.11 -6.87
CA TYR A 31 -11.90 -0.26 -6.49
C TYR A 31 -12.74 0.83 -7.16
N ARG A 32 -13.96 0.47 -7.59
CA ARG A 32 -14.91 1.42 -8.18
C ARG A 32 -15.60 2.31 -7.15
N ASP A 33 -15.73 1.80 -5.93
CA ASP A 33 -16.43 2.47 -4.84
C ASP A 33 -15.44 2.83 -3.71
N PRO A 34 -15.46 4.09 -3.22
CA PRO A 34 -14.55 4.53 -2.15
C PRO A 34 -14.80 3.81 -0.83
N THR A 35 -16.05 3.44 -0.51
CA THR A 35 -16.37 2.72 0.74
C THR A 35 -15.70 1.35 0.77
N SER A 36 -15.73 0.65 -0.34
CA SER A 36 -15.08 -0.65 -0.55
C SER A 36 -13.56 -0.54 -0.43
N ALA A 37 -12.97 0.52 -1.02
CA ALA A 37 -11.53 0.79 -0.89
C ALA A 37 -11.12 1.04 0.58
N ILE A 38 -11.90 1.85 1.30
CA ILE A 38 -11.64 2.18 2.72
C ILE A 38 -11.80 0.93 3.60
N ALA A 39 -12.84 0.12 3.38
CA ALA A 39 -13.05 -1.12 4.12
C ALA A 39 -11.88 -2.08 3.92
N ARG A 40 -11.40 -2.24 2.68
CA ARG A 40 -10.23 -3.05 2.35
C ARG A 40 -8.97 -2.52 3.01
N GLU A 41 -8.72 -1.21 2.97
CA GLU A 41 -7.56 -0.60 3.61
C GLU A 41 -7.55 -0.88 5.11
N LYS A 42 -8.69 -0.69 5.79
CA LYS A 42 -8.85 -1.01 7.22
C LYS A 42 -8.59 -2.49 7.51
N GLN A 43 -9.09 -3.38 6.65
CA GLN A 43 -8.86 -4.81 6.76
C GLN A 43 -7.36 -5.13 6.68
N LEU A 44 -6.66 -4.60 5.67
CA LEU A 44 -5.22 -4.82 5.48
C LEU A 44 -4.40 -4.23 6.63
N LYS A 45 -4.75 -3.05 7.15
CA LYS A 45 -4.07 -2.43 8.30
C LYS A 45 -4.06 -3.35 9.53
N ARG A 46 -5.13 -4.14 9.74
CA ARG A 46 -5.26 -5.09 10.86
C ARG A 46 -4.61 -6.46 10.61
N TRP A 47 -4.10 -6.74 9.41
CA TRP A 47 -3.48 -8.03 9.11
C TRP A 47 -2.08 -8.17 9.68
N SER A 48 -1.73 -9.41 10.05
CA SER A 48 -0.35 -9.80 10.32
C SER A 48 0.52 -9.63 9.07
N ARG A 49 1.83 -9.47 9.29
CA ARG A 49 2.81 -9.35 8.21
C ARG A 49 2.78 -10.55 7.26
N ALA A 50 2.77 -11.77 7.80
CA ALA A 50 2.70 -13.00 7.01
C ALA A 50 1.50 -13.04 6.06
N LYS A 51 0.33 -12.55 6.50
CA LYS A 51 -0.87 -12.51 5.66
C LYS A 51 -0.76 -11.48 4.53
N LYS A 52 -0.08 -10.36 4.78
CA LYS A 52 0.22 -9.35 3.73
C LYS A 52 1.22 -9.91 2.72
N GLU A 53 2.28 -10.57 3.17
CA GLU A 53 3.30 -11.19 2.32
C GLU A 53 2.68 -12.26 1.41
N ALA A 54 1.83 -13.14 1.96
CA ALA A 54 1.09 -14.12 1.17
C ALA A 54 0.17 -13.48 0.12
N LEU A 55 -0.46 -12.35 0.43
CA LEU A 55 -1.28 -11.62 -0.55
C LEU A 55 -0.41 -11.06 -1.68
N ILE A 56 0.72 -10.43 -1.34
CA ILE A 56 1.65 -9.85 -2.30
C ILE A 56 2.21 -10.94 -3.21
N ALA A 57 2.70 -12.05 -2.65
CA ALA A 57 3.29 -13.16 -3.40
C ALA A 57 2.31 -13.77 -4.42
N ARG A 58 1.01 -13.83 -4.11
CA ARG A 58 -0.01 -14.36 -5.04
C ARG A 58 -0.29 -13.43 -6.22
N ARG A 59 -0.09 -12.13 -6.05
CA ARG A 59 -0.45 -11.08 -7.03
C ARG A 59 0.75 -10.57 -7.80
N ASN A 60 1.95 -10.71 -7.23
CA ASN A 60 3.21 -10.27 -7.79
C ASN A 60 4.26 -11.37 -7.51
N PRO A 61 4.15 -12.54 -8.17
CA PRO A 61 5.23 -13.52 -8.16
C PRO A 61 6.44 -12.90 -8.87
N GLU A 62 7.59 -12.88 -8.22
CA GLU A 62 8.85 -12.42 -8.82
C GLU A 62 9.30 -13.34 -9.96
#